data_AF-A0A924A402-F1
#
_entry.id   AF-A0A924A402-F1
#
_cell.length_a   1.000
_cell.length_b   1.000
_cell.length_c   1.000
_cell.angle_alpha   90.00
_cell.angle_beta   90.00
_cell.angle_gamma   90.00
#
_symmetry.space_group_name_H-M   'P 1'
#
loop_
_entity.id
_entity.type
_entity.pdbx_description
1 polymer ?
#
loop_
_entity_poly.entity_id
_entity_poly.type
_entity_poly.pdbx_seq_one_letter_code
_entity_poly.pdbx_strand_id
1 'polypeptide(L)'
;MQLQQAKNDTRNFLKSTYFADGLRITMGVLLPSLVMAQFGLLKIGITLSLGALCVSIVDSPGPIVHRRNAMIITSVLIFLCAFLT
;
A
#
# COMPACT_ATOMS: atom_id res chain seq x y z
N MET A 1 19.84 -30.89 2.04
CA MET A 1 18.64 -30.75 1.19
C MET A 1 17.72 -29.61 1.64
N GLN A 2 17.33 -29.50 2.93
CA GLN A 2 16.45 -28.43 3.46
C GLN A 2 16.93 -26.98 3.18
N LEU A 3 18.23 -26.71 3.28
CA LEU A 3 18.80 -25.37 3.00
C LEU A 3 18.65 -24.94 1.53
N GLN A 4 18.56 -25.90 0.61
CA GLN A 4 18.45 -25.63 -0.83
C GLN A 4 17.00 -25.30 -1.23
N GLN A 5 16.03 -25.87 -0.50
CA GLN A 5 14.60 -25.54 -0.67
C GLN A 5 14.32 -24.11 -0.21
N ALA A 6 14.80 -23.72 0.98
CA ALA A 6 14.64 -22.36 1.50
C ALA A 6 15.21 -21.28 0.56
N LYS A 7 16.37 -21.54 -0.08
CA LYS A 7 16.97 -20.59 -1.03
C LYS A 7 16.14 -20.42 -2.31
N ASN A 8 15.51 -21.50 -2.79
CA ASN A 8 14.64 -21.47 -3.96
C ASN A 8 13.28 -20.83 -3.66
N ASP A 9 12.72 -21.07 -2.46
CA ASP A 9 11.46 -20.48 -2.02
C ASP A 9 11.56 -18.96 -1.89
N THR A 10 12.64 -18.43 -1.29
CA THR A 10 12.87 -16.98 -1.24
C THR A 10 12.99 -16.37 -2.63
N ARG A 11 13.69 -17.06 -3.55
CA ARG A 11 13.85 -16.57 -4.93
C ARG A 11 12.54 -16.62 -5.72
N ASN A 12 11.68 -17.60 -5.44
CA ASN A 12 10.33 -17.70 -6.02
C ASN A 12 9.39 -16.66 -5.42
N PHE A 13 9.47 -16.37 -4.12
CA PHE A 13 8.71 -15.32 -3.45
C PHE A 13 9.06 -13.93 -4.01
N LEU A 14 10.35 -13.62 -4.15
CA LEU A 14 10.81 -12.35 -4.75
C LEU A 14 10.37 -12.17 -6.21
N LYS A 15 10.11 -13.26 -6.92
CA LYS A 15 9.56 -13.24 -8.30
C LYS A 15 8.04 -13.28 -8.36
N SER A 16 7.36 -13.42 -7.23
CA SER A 16 5.90 -13.52 -7.18
C SER A 16 5.25 -12.17 -7.42
N THR A 17 4.07 -12.18 -8.03
CA THR A 17 3.24 -10.98 -8.24
C THR A 17 2.89 -10.29 -6.93
N TYR A 18 2.65 -11.06 -5.87
CA TYR A 18 2.36 -10.54 -4.53
C TYR A 18 3.52 -9.71 -3.94
N PHE A 19 4.77 -10.12 -4.18
CA PHE A 19 5.93 -9.33 -3.74
C PHE A 19 6.07 -8.04 -4.57
N ALA A 20 5.89 -8.12 -5.89
CA ALA A 20 5.91 -6.95 -6.75
C ALA A 20 4.79 -5.95 -6.41
N ASP A 21 3.59 -6.42 -6.09
CA ASP A 21 2.47 -5.59 -5.66
C ASP A 21 2.75 -4.93 -4.30
N GLY A 22 3.25 -5.70 -3.32
CA GLY A 22 3.66 -5.15 -2.02
C GLY A 22 4.78 -4.10 -2.13
N LEU A 23 5.75 -4.33 -3.01
CA LEU A 23 6.82 -3.36 -3.29
C LEU A 23 6.26 -2.08 -3.93
N ARG A 24 5.34 -2.20 -4.88
CA ARG A 24 4.70 -1.05 -5.53
C ARG A 24 3.86 -0.24 -4.54
N ILE A 25 3.11 -0.91 -3.66
CA ILE A 25 2.32 -0.30 -2.59
C ILE A 25 3.22 0.47 -1.63
N THR A 26 4.27 -0.16 -1.11
CA THR A 26 5.18 0.47 -0.13
C THR A 26 5.89 1.69 -0.72
N MET A 27 6.32 1.62 -1.98
CA MET A 27 6.86 2.78 -2.69
C MET A 27 5.82 3.89 -2.85
N GLY A 28 4.57 3.56 -3.20
CA GLY A 28 3.48 4.54 -3.31
C GLY A 28 3.11 5.21 -1.98
N VAL A 29 3.17 4.47 -0.88
CA VAL A 29 2.91 4.98 0.48
C VAL A 29 4.05 5.85 0.99
N LEU A 30 5.31 5.52 0.71
CA LEU A 30 6.47 6.26 1.20
C LEU A 30 6.74 7.56 0.44
N LEU A 31 6.44 7.60 -0.87
CA LEU A 31 6.67 8.76 -1.72
C LEU A 31 6.11 10.09 -1.16
N PRO A 32 4.85 10.19 -0.72
CA PRO A 32 4.31 11.45 -0.18
C PRO A 32 5.07 11.96 1.04
N SER A 33 5.43 11.08 1.98
CA SER A 33 6.23 11.45 3.15
C SER A 33 7.63 11.93 2.74
N LEU A 34 8.28 11.22 1.83
CA LEU A 34 9.64 11.54 1.40
C LEU A 34 9.71 12.87 0.63
N VAL A 35 8.73 13.15 -0.21
CA VAL A 35 8.62 14.43 -0.92
C VAL A 35 8.34 15.57 0.07
N MET A 36 7.37 15.41 0.95
CA MET A 36 7.00 16.45 1.92
C MET A 36 8.06 16.67 3.02
N ALA A 37 8.91 15.68 3.29
CA ALA A 37 10.07 15.81 4.16
C ALA A 37 11.05 16.88 3.67
N GLN A 38 11.28 16.96 2.36
CA GLN A 38 12.20 17.94 1.77
C GLN A 38 11.69 19.38 1.90
N PHE A 39 10.38 19.57 2.04
CA PHE A 39 9.74 20.87 2.25
C PHE A 39 9.58 21.23 3.74
N GLY A 40 10.02 20.38 4.67
CA GLY A 40 9.80 20.55 6.11
C GLY A 40 8.36 20.26 6.56
N LEU A 41 7.49 19.77 5.66
CA LEU A 41 6.07 19.45 5.91
C LEU A 41 5.88 17.98 6.28
N LEU A 42 6.72 17.46 7.19
CA LEU A 42 6.68 16.05 7.60
C LEU A 42 5.32 15.62 8.14
N LYS A 43 4.64 16.47 8.91
CA LYS A 43 3.30 16.16 9.44
C LYS A 43 2.29 15.85 8.33
N ILE A 44 2.27 16.67 7.28
CA ILE A 44 1.36 16.51 6.14
C ILE A 44 1.76 15.28 5.32
N GLY A 45 3.05 15.07 5.11
CA GLY A 45 3.57 13.89 4.42
C GLY A 45 3.21 12.56 5.11
N ILE A 46 3.29 12.51 6.44
CA ILE A 46 2.91 11.35 7.24
C ILE A 46 1.39 11.10 7.15
N THR A 47 0.56 12.15 7.27
CA THR A 47 -0.90 12.00 7.13
C THR A 47 -1.31 11.49 5.74
N LEU A 48 -0.68 12.01 4.68
CA LEU A 48 -0.88 11.52 3.31
C LEU A 48 -0.47 10.05 3.14
N SER A 49 0.67 9.67 3.72
CA SER A 49 1.17 8.29 3.68
C SER A 49 0.26 7.34 4.44
N LEU A 50 -0.30 7.77 5.58
CA LEU A 50 -1.28 6.99 6.35
C LEU A 50 -2.56 6.76 5.54
N GLY A 51 -3.05 7.79 4.84
CA GLY A 51 -4.17 7.66 3.91
C GLY A 51 -3.89 6.68 2.77
N ALA A 52 -2.72 6.79 2.13
CA ALA A 52 -2.28 5.88 1.07
C ALA A 52 -2.15 4.42 1.57
N LEU A 53 -1.72 4.22 2.81
CA LEU A 53 -1.62 2.91 3.45
C LEU A 53 -3.01 2.31 3.70
N CYS A 54 -4.00 3.11 4.11
CA CYS A 54 -5.37 2.64 4.27
C CYS A 54 -5.99 2.19 2.93
N VAL A 55 -5.69 2.90 1.82
CA VAL A 55 -6.17 2.51 0.48
C VAL A 55 -5.56 1.18 0.02
N SER A 56 -4.28 0.96 0.28
CA SER A 56 -3.57 -0.19 -0.27
C SER A 56 -4.06 -1.55 0.25
N ILE A 57 -4.60 -1.59 1.48
CA ILE A 57 -5.23 -2.78 2.07
C ILE A 57 -6.40 -3.27 1.22
N VAL A 58 -7.07 -2.36 0.51
CA VAL A 58 -8.31 -2.63 -0.22
C VAL A 58 -8.06 -2.95 -1.70
N ASP A 59 -6.84 -2.76 -2.20
CA ASP A 59 -6.47 -3.13 -3.58
C ASP A 59 -6.17 -4.64 -3.74
N SER A 60 -6.40 -5.44 -2.69
CA SER A 60 -6.21 -6.90 -2.71
C SER A 60 -7.06 -7.58 -3.79
N PRO A 61 -6.49 -8.52 -4.57
CA PRO A 61 -7.19 -9.15 -5.68
C PRO A 61 -8.34 -10.04 -5.19
N GLY A 62 -9.57 -9.73 -5.64
CA GLY A 62 -10.79 -10.48 -5.35
C GLY A 62 -11.82 -10.33 -6.48
N PRO A 63 -13.02 -10.93 -6.34
CA PRO A 63 -14.10 -10.79 -7.32
C PRO A 63 -14.33 -9.32 -7.69
N ILE A 64 -14.34 -9.00 -8.99
CA ILE A 64 -14.40 -7.64 -9.55
C ILE A 64 -15.48 -6.74 -8.92
N VAL A 65 -16.61 -7.32 -8.52
CA VAL A 65 -17.71 -6.61 -7.85
C VAL A 65 -17.35 -6.20 -6.42
N HIS A 66 -16.75 -7.11 -5.64
CA HIS A 66 -16.30 -6.81 -4.28
C HIS A 66 -15.10 -5.87 -4.26
N ARG A 67 -14.20 -5.97 -5.24
CA ARG A 67 -13.06 -5.05 -5.40
C ARG A 67 -13.52 -3.60 -5.62
N ARG A 68 -14.51 -3.37 -6.50
CA ARG A 68 -15.06 -2.03 -6.76
C ARG A 68 -15.79 -1.46 -5.55
N ASN A 69 -16.65 -2.25 -4.90
CA ASN A 69 -17.38 -1.79 -3.73
C ASN A 69 -16.43 -1.41 -2.59
N ALA A 70 -15.40 -2.22 -2.35
CA ALA A 70 -14.41 -1.94 -1.33
C ALA A 70 -13.60 -0.67 -1.66
N MET A 71 -13.16 -0.49 -2.91
CA MET A 71 -12.41 0.71 -3.33
C MET A 71 -13.22 2.01 -3.18
N ILE A 72 -14.52 1.97 -3.48
CA ILE A 72 -15.44 3.11 -3.30
C ILE A 72 -15.64 3.40 -1.82
N ILE A 73 -15.93 2.38 -1.00
CA ILE A 73 -16.15 2.54 0.44
C ILE A 73 -14.90 3.13 1.11
N THR A 74 -13.71 2.62 0.80
CA THR A 74 -12.45 3.13 1.35
C THR A 74 -12.19 4.57 0.93
N SER A 75 -12.45 4.92 -0.33
CA SER A 75 -12.32 6.32 -0.79
C SER A 75 -13.28 7.25 -0.04
N VAL A 76 -14.53 6.84 0.17
CA VAL A 76 -15.53 7.62 0.91
C VAL A 76 -15.14 7.76 2.38
N LEU A 77 -14.68 6.69 3.03
CA LEU A 77 -14.23 6.74 4.43
C LEU A 77 -13.01 7.64 4.62
N ILE A 78 -12.03 7.57 3.71
CA ILE A 78 -10.85 8.44 3.76
C ILE A 78 -11.26 9.90 3.52
N PHE A 79 -12.18 10.16 2.59
CA PHE A 79 -12.71 11.49 2.37
C PHE A 79 -13.43 12.05 3.61
N LEU A 80 -14.25 11.23 4.28
CA LEU A 80 -14.92 11.62 5.52
C LEU A 80 -13.91 11.88 6.65
N CYS A 81 -12.91 11.02 6.84
CA CYS A 81 -11.84 11.24 7.82
C CYS A 81 -11.07 12.54 7.55
N ALA A 82 -10.76 12.83 6.28
CA ALA A 82 -10.08 14.06 5.88
C ALA A 82 -10.97 15.31 6.03
N PHE A 83 -12.29 15.18 5.88
CA PHE A 83 -13.22 16.27 6.10
C PHE A 83 -13.44 16.58 7.60
N LEU A 84 -13.39 15.55 8.45
CA LEU A 84 -13.55 15.70 9.90
C LEU A 84 -12.28 16.19 10.63
N THR A 85 -11.09 16.04 10.03
CA THR A 85 -9.79 16.41 10.63
C THR A 85 -9.34 17.78 10.15
#